data_AF-A0A918WLM7-F1
#
_entry.id   AF-A0A918WLM7-F1
#
_cell.length_a   1.000
_cell.length_b   1.000
_cell.length_c   1.000
_cell.angle_alpha   90.00
_cell.angle_beta   90.00
_cell.angle_gamma   90.00
#
_symmetry.space_group_name_H-M   'P 1'
#
loop_
_entity.id
_entity.type
_entity.pdbx_description
1 polymer ?
#
loop_
_entity_poly.entity_id
_entity_poly.type
_entity_poly.pdbx_seq_one_letter_code
_entity_poly.pdbx_strand_id
1 'polypeptide(L)'
;MTSVICPYCFDRAPAARLPYRCLMTATGVRGGQPCNPERDDVWAEFMGPSVPPALRMRGPVFAAPRSLGGLRGGGSRAACPGCGVSTPVRVCRRCHSDFPSDYCDQDSRIIALVGAKASGKSTYVAVLVNELRNRVGRAYDASLAAMGSDTQRRDRELAEDLYDRLRLPEATRPAAMGFNDPLLYRLSLPRRRRLGDGSRHTALVFFDAAGEDLGSAEAMDRYTHYLRAADGIILLVDPLQLGSVRDRLPPGEGPPLPAVETPPAQIAADLAAQLRAHGRGGSRGRVTTPMAVAVTKTDMLRPMLGPHSPLLRNAPHHGGTLDGGDRLAVHEEMRALMEDWDSGALRRQLERDFAELSFFGLSALGSPPPAQAPADAPKSGPQPLRVEDPLLWLLGRRGLVPVSKPGKPTAKGVGA
;
A
#
# COMPACT_ATOMS: atom_id res chain seq x y z
N MET A 1 -10.21 4.79 -22.95
CA MET A 1 -8.83 5.31 -22.80
C MET A 1 -8.39 5.05 -21.37
N THR A 2 -7.20 4.49 -21.15
CA THR A 2 -6.70 4.21 -19.80
C THR A 2 -6.51 5.52 -19.03
N SER A 3 -7.19 5.64 -17.89
CA SER A 3 -7.01 6.75 -16.95
C SER A 3 -5.85 6.42 -16.04
N VAL A 4 -4.89 7.33 -15.92
CA VAL A 4 -3.77 7.24 -14.99
C VAL A 4 -4.04 8.19 -13.83
N ILE A 5 -3.72 7.74 -12.62
CA ILE A 5 -3.70 8.60 -11.43
C ILE A 5 -2.22 8.81 -11.10
N CYS A 6 -1.79 10.06 -10.92
CA CYS A 6 -0.44 10.34 -10.47
C CYS A 6 -0.22 9.73 -9.06
N PRO A 7 0.80 8.91 -8.82
CA PRO A 7 1.04 8.32 -7.50
C PRO A 7 1.53 9.36 -6.48
N TYR A 8 1.98 10.54 -6.94
CA TYR A 8 2.56 11.60 -6.12
C TYR A 8 1.54 12.69 -5.73
N CYS A 9 0.77 13.21 -6.70
CA CYS A 9 -0.19 14.29 -6.49
C CYS A 9 -1.65 13.88 -6.72
N PHE A 10 -1.89 12.63 -7.11
CA PHE A 10 -3.22 12.06 -7.35
C PHE A 10 -4.08 12.75 -8.42
N ASP A 11 -3.47 13.62 -9.25
CA ASP A 11 -4.13 14.12 -10.46
C ASP A 11 -4.49 12.97 -11.40
N ARG A 12 -5.69 13.02 -11.95
CA ARG A 12 -6.21 12.02 -12.88
C ARG A 12 -6.15 12.56 -14.30
N ALA A 13 -5.48 11.83 -15.19
CA ALA A 13 -5.36 12.20 -16.59
C ALA A 13 -5.44 10.97 -17.51
N PRO A 14 -5.96 11.10 -18.75
CA PRO A 14 -5.83 10.06 -19.75
C PRO A 14 -4.35 9.81 -20.09
N ALA A 15 -3.89 8.55 -20.11
CA ALA A 15 -2.50 8.19 -20.39
C ALA A 15 -1.99 8.82 -21.70
N ALA A 16 -2.85 8.86 -22.72
CA ALA A 16 -2.58 9.40 -24.05
C ALA A 16 -2.30 10.92 -24.08
N ARG A 17 -2.66 11.66 -23.03
CA ARG A 17 -2.49 13.12 -22.93
C ARG A 17 -1.36 13.50 -21.98
N LEU A 18 -0.64 12.53 -21.42
CA LEU A 18 0.48 12.80 -20.54
C LEU A 18 1.65 13.35 -21.36
N PRO A 19 2.29 14.45 -20.91
CA PRO A 19 3.53 14.92 -21.51
C PRO A 19 4.68 13.92 -21.27
N TYR A 20 5.79 14.10 -21.98
CA TYR A 20 7.00 13.28 -21.88
C TYR A 20 8.19 14.13 -21.43
N ARG A 21 9.17 13.47 -20.81
CA ARG A 21 10.44 14.09 -20.42
C ARG A 21 11.59 13.64 -21.30
N CYS A 22 12.33 14.59 -21.85
CA CYS A 22 13.61 14.32 -22.48
C CYS A 22 14.60 13.77 -21.46
N LEU A 23 15.29 12.67 -21.77
CA LEU A 23 16.29 12.09 -20.87
C LEU A 23 17.65 12.78 -20.94
N MET A 24 17.82 13.77 -21.84
CA MET A 24 19.08 14.48 -22.08
C MET A 24 20.26 13.54 -22.41
N THR A 25 19.97 12.33 -22.87
CA THR A 25 20.99 11.33 -23.18
C THR A 25 21.66 11.65 -24.50
N ALA A 26 22.98 11.69 -24.49
CA ALA A 26 23.77 11.63 -25.71
C ALA A 26 23.77 10.17 -26.19
N THR A 27 22.93 9.81 -27.17
CA THR A 27 23.19 8.81 -28.25
C THR A 27 21.92 8.25 -28.90
N GLY A 28 22.04 7.96 -30.21
CA GLY A 28 21.14 7.09 -31.00
C GLY A 28 20.79 7.61 -32.39
N VAL A 29 20.67 8.93 -32.54
CA VAL A 29 20.30 9.59 -33.81
C VAL A 29 21.55 10.27 -34.39
N ARG A 30 21.96 9.90 -35.61
CA ARG A 30 23.12 10.53 -36.29
C ARG A 30 22.93 12.06 -36.30
N GLY A 31 23.82 12.79 -35.64
CA GLY A 31 23.84 14.26 -35.61
C GLY A 31 23.06 14.96 -34.48
N GLY A 32 22.37 14.22 -33.59
CA GLY A 32 21.61 14.84 -32.49
C GLY A 32 22.49 15.23 -31.29
N GLN A 33 22.52 16.52 -30.95
CA GLN A 33 23.07 16.99 -29.67
C GLN A 33 22.06 16.75 -28.53
N PRO A 34 22.50 16.40 -27.31
CA PRO A 34 21.60 16.28 -26.17
C PRO A 34 20.94 17.63 -25.86
N CYS A 35 19.67 17.61 -25.47
CA CYS A 35 19.01 18.82 -24.98
C CYS A 35 19.69 19.30 -23.68
N ASN A 36 19.83 20.62 -23.54
CA ASN A 36 20.25 21.21 -22.28
C ASN A 36 19.17 20.99 -21.20
N PRO A 37 19.57 20.86 -19.92
CA PRO A 37 18.60 20.85 -18.83
C PRO A 37 17.89 22.20 -18.74
N GLU A 38 16.60 22.15 -18.45
CA GLU A 38 15.73 23.30 -18.21
C GLU A 38 15.29 23.32 -16.75
N ARG A 39 14.99 24.52 -16.24
CA ARG A 39 14.45 24.65 -14.90
C ARG A 39 13.00 24.18 -14.89
N ASP A 40 12.69 23.20 -14.04
CA ASP A 40 11.33 22.71 -13.83
C ASP A 40 10.75 23.27 -12.53
N ASP A 41 10.24 24.50 -12.59
CA ASP A 41 9.71 25.20 -11.43
C ASP A 41 8.44 24.54 -10.88
N VAL A 42 7.60 23.94 -11.75
CA VAL A 42 6.40 23.21 -11.34
C VAL A 42 6.75 21.99 -10.49
N TRP A 43 7.76 21.22 -10.90
CA TRP A 43 8.24 20.08 -10.11
C TRP A 43 8.92 20.56 -8.82
N ALA A 44 9.76 21.60 -8.90
CA ALA A 44 10.46 22.14 -7.74
C ALA A 44 9.49 22.66 -6.67
N GLU A 45 8.44 23.38 -7.07
CA GLU A 45 7.40 23.87 -6.17
C GLU A 45 6.63 22.72 -5.51
N PHE A 46 6.30 21.67 -6.28
CA PHE A 46 5.62 20.50 -5.75
C PHE A 46 6.46 19.74 -4.69
N MET A 47 7.75 19.58 -4.95
CA MET A 47 8.68 18.91 -4.04
C MET A 47 9.04 19.79 -2.82
N GLY A 48 8.87 21.10 -2.93
CA GLY A 48 9.02 22.04 -1.84
C GLY A 48 10.38 22.75 -1.77
N PRO A 49 10.57 23.64 -0.78
CA PRO A 49 11.71 24.56 -0.72
C PRO A 49 13.05 23.87 -0.46
N SER A 50 13.06 22.63 0.02
CA SER A 50 14.26 21.84 0.32
C SER A 50 15.00 21.32 -0.92
N VAL A 51 14.42 21.44 -2.11
CA VAL A 51 15.03 20.96 -3.36
C VAL A 51 16.26 21.79 -3.72
N PRO A 52 17.47 21.18 -3.77
CA PRO A 52 18.70 21.85 -4.18
C PRO A 52 18.58 22.42 -5.60
N PRO A 53 19.19 23.58 -5.90
CA PRO A 53 19.14 24.19 -7.23
C PRO A 53 19.52 23.25 -8.39
N ALA A 54 20.49 22.35 -8.16
CA ALA A 54 20.92 21.36 -9.15
C ALA A 54 19.80 20.37 -9.53
N LEU A 55 18.95 19.95 -8.59
CA LEU A 55 17.84 19.02 -8.87
C LEU A 55 16.65 19.68 -9.59
N ARG A 56 16.59 21.02 -9.60
CA ARG A 56 15.57 21.77 -10.36
C ARG A 56 15.84 21.75 -11.86
N MET A 57 17.07 21.48 -12.27
CA MET A 57 17.50 21.39 -13.66
C MET A 57 17.22 19.99 -14.20
N ARG A 58 16.13 19.83 -14.97
CA ARG A 58 15.64 18.56 -15.48
C ARG A 58 15.57 18.58 -17.00
N GLY A 59 15.36 17.43 -17.63
CA GLY A 59 15.16 17.38 -19.07
C GLY A 59 13.86 18.09 -19.49
N PRO A 60 13.83 18.75 -20.67
CA PRO A 60 12.64 19.45 -21.15
C PRO A 60 11.38 18.59 -21.17
N VAL A 61 10.24 19.19 -20.79
CA VAL A 61 8.91 18.59 -20.90
C VAL A 61 8.33 18.93 -22.26
N PHE A 62 7.78 17.94 -22.97
CA PHE A 62 7.11 18.18 -24.24
C PHE A 62 5.78 17.43 -24.33
N ALA A 63 4.85 18.00 -25.09
CA ALA A 63 3.52 17.44 -25.27
C ALA A 63 3.57 16.10 -26.03
N ALA A 64 2.59 15.23 -25.75
CA ALA A 64 2.42 14.01 -26.52
C ALA A 64 2.23 14.32 -28.02
N PRO A 65 2.92 13.62 -28.94
CA PRO A 65 2.76 13.83 -30.37
C PRO A 65 1.31 13.57 -30.80
N ARG A 66 0.74 14.49 -31.57
CA ARG A 66 -0.59 14.33 -32.17
C ARG A 66 -0.45 13.38 -33.38
N SER A 67 -1.08 12.21 -33.34
CA SER A 67 -1.13 11.33 -34.52
C SER A 67 -2.08 11.90 -35.57
N LEU A 68 -1.64 11.93 -36.84
CA LEU A 68 -2.48 12.18 -38.01
C LEU A 68 -3.54 11.08 -38.06
N GLY A 69 -4.76 11.40 -37.62
CA GLY A 69 -5.89 10.46 -37.50
C GLY A 69 -6.62 10.51 -36.15
N GLY A 70 -6.14 11.23 -35.13
CA GLY A 70 -6.90 11.58 -33.91
C GLY A 70 -7.37 10.42 -33.02
N LEU A 71 -7.21 9.17 -33.43
CA LEU A 71 -7.83 7.98 -32.85
C LEU A 71 -6.85 7.05 -32.13
N ARG A 72 -5.53 7.26 -32.26
CA ARG A 72 -4.50 6.54 -31.51
C ARG A 72 -3.69 7.52 -30.67
N GLY A 73 -4.10 7.65 -29.41
CA GLY A 73 -3.40 8.40 -28.37
C GLY A 73 -1.98 7.89 -28.11
N GLY A 74 -1.13 8.74 -27.51
CA GLY A 74 0.33 8.58 -27.38
C GLY A 74 0.79 7.15 -27.06
N GLY A 75 1.80 6.69 -27.82
CA GLY A 75 2.42 5.38 -27.62
C GLY A 75 3.21 5.28 -26.32
N SER A 76 3.74 4.10 -25.99
CA SER A 76 4.60 3.91 -24.80
C SER A 76 5.89 4.76 -24.83
N ARG A 77 6.21 5.35 -25.99
CA ARG A 77 7.38 6.20 -26.22
C ARG A 77 7.06 7.37 -27.14
N ALA A 78 7.79 8.47 -27.00
CA ALA A 78 7.75 9.62 -27.89
C ALA A 78 9.16 10.16 -28.17
N ALA A 79 9.43 10.59 -29.41
CA ALA A 79 10.67 11.27 -29.77
C ALA A 79 10.65 12.72 -29.26
N CYS A 80 11.71 13.13 -28.58
CA CYS A 80 11.88 14.52 -28.16
C CYS A 80 11.97 15.44 -29.39
N PRO A 81 11.21 16.54 -29.46
CA PRO A 81 11.27 17.47 -30.59
C PRO A 81 12.60 18.22 -30.70
N GLY A 82 13.36 18.33 -29.60
CA GLY A 82 14.67 19.00 -29.58
C GLY A 82 15.81 18.10 -30.07
N CYS A 83 16.03 16.95 -29.42
CA CYS A 83 17.17 16.07 -29.74
C CYS A 83 16.81 14.83 -30.58
N GLY A 84 15.52 14.59 -30.86
CA GLY A 84 15.05 13.43 -31.62
C GLY A 84 15.07 12.09 -30.85
N VAL A 85 15.66 12.04 -29.65
CA VAL A 85 15.77 10.81 -28.86
C VAL A 85 14.40 10.38 -28.34
N SER A 86 14.08 9.09 -28.53
CA SER A 86 12.85 8.48 -28.01
C SER A 86 12.92 8.25 -26.51
N THR A 87 11.94 8.76 -25.77
CA THR A 87 11.80 8.60 -24.30
C THR A 87 10.53 7.82 -23.95
N PRO A 88 10.58 6.87 -22.99
CA PRO A 88 9.40 6.24 -22.40
C PRO A 88 8.85 7.02 -21.19
N VAL A 89 9.56 8.06 -20.72
CA VAL A 89 9.23 8.74 -19.46
C VAL A 89 8.08 9.70 -19.70
N ARG A 90 6.90 9.28 -19.23
CA ARG A 90 5.70 10.13 -19.12
C ARG A 90 5.74 10.93 -17.83
N VAL A 91 5.13 12.10 -17.86
CA VAL A 91 5.22 13.09 -16.80
C VAL A 91 3.82 13.46 -16.32
N CYS A 92 3.66 13.67 -15.02
CA CYS A 92 2.41 14.24 -14.50
C CYS A 92 2.22 15.66 -15.01
N ARG A 93 1.08 15.95 -15.65
CA ARG A 93 0.74 17.29 -16.14
C ARG A 93 0.52 18.34 -15.03
N ARG A 94 0.36 17.93 -13.77
CA ARG A 94 0.09 18.82 -12.63
C ARG A 94 1.34 19.10 -11.80
N CYS A 95 2.09 18.06 -11.41
CA CYS A 95 3.25 18.21 -10.54
C CYS A 95 4.59 17.97 -11.24
N HIS A 96 4.57 17.70 -12.55
CA HIS A 96 5.77 17.42 -13.35
C HIS A 96 6.66 16.25 -12.88
N SER A 97 6.18 15.43 -11.93
CA SER A 97 6.85 14.20 -11.51
C SER A 97 6.89 13.19 -12.66
N ASP A 98 8.04 12.53 -12.80
CA ASP A 98 8.26 11.48 -13.79
C ASP A 98 7.60 10.18 -13.33
N PHE A 99 6.87 9.52 -14.23
CA PHE A 99 6.32 8.21 -13.96
C PHE A 99 7.34 7.11 -14.30
N PRO A 100 7.41 6.03 -13.51
CA PRO A 100 8.12 4.83 -13.92
C PRO A 100 7.61 4.35 -15.30
N SER A 101 8.53 3.86 -16.14
CA SER A 101 8.31 3.67 -17.58
C SER A 101 7.08 2.82 -17.94
N ASP A 102 6.75 1.82 -17.13
CA ASP A 102 5.62 0.90 -17.29
C ASP A 102 4.39 1.25 -16.45
N TYR A 103 4.45 2.28 -15.59
CA TYR A 103 3.34 2.66 -14.69
C TYR A 103 2.04 2.95 -15.45
N CYS A 104 2.17 3.68 -16.56
CA CYS A 104 1.02 4.15 -17.34
C CYS A 104 0.51 3.11 -18.35
N ASP A 105 1.16 1.95 -18.47
CA ASP A 105 0.77 0.87 -19.40
C ASP A 105 -0.04 -0.24 -18.71
N GLN A 106 -0.31 -0.09 -17.41
CA GLN A 106 -1.02 -1.06 -16.58
C GLN A 106 -2.07 -0.38 -15.69
N ASP A 107 -3.01 -1.18 -15.17
CA ASP A 107 -3.95 -0.70 -14.15
C ASP A 107 -3.16 -0.33 -12.88
N SER A 108 -3.51 0.78 -12.23
CA SER A 108 -2.98 1.14 -10.91
C SER A 108 -4.00 0.87 -9.82
N ARG A 109 -3.53 0.43 -8.65
CA ARG A 109 -4.30 0.30 -7.41
C ARG A 109 -3.61 1.06 -6.30
N ILE A 110 -4.30 2.07 -5.78
CA ILE A 110 -3.80 2.86 -4.65
C ILE A 110 -4.35 2.22 -3.37
N ILE A 111 -3.45 1.65 -2.58
CA ILE A 111 -3.79 1.02 -1.30
C ILE A 111 -3.36 1.95 -0.19
N ALA A 112 -4.34 2.46 0.54
CA ALA A 112 -4.07 3.42 1.57
C ALA A 112 -3.67 2.74 2.88
N LEU A 113 -2.49 3.07 3.43
CA LEU A 113 -2.06 2.59 4.74
C LEU A 113 -2.30 3.68 5.78
N VAL A 114 -3.08 3.35 6.82
CA VAL A 114 -3.47 4.27 7.88
C VAL A 114 -3.28 3.59 9.23
N GLY A 115 -2.84 4.32 10.25
CA GLY A 115 -2.73 3.84 11.62
C GLY A 115 -1.86 4.75 12.46
N ALA A 116 -1.99 4.66 13.79
CA ALA A 116 -1.21 5.47 14.74
C ALA A 116 0.30 5.29 14.56
N LYS A 117 1.10 6.18 15.14
CA LYS A 117 2.52 5.93 15.35
C LYS A 117 2.72 4.64 16.13
N ALA A 118 3.82 3.93 15.85
CA ALA A 118 4.11 2.60 16.40
C ALA A 118 3.14 1.44 16.03
N SER A 119 2.16 1.65 15.13
CA SER A 119 1.28 0.56 14.66
C SER A 119 1.97 -0.47 13.76
N GLY A 120 3.21 -0.18 13.35
CA GLY A 120 4.05 -1.08 12.56
C GLY A 120 3.88 -0.94 11.05
N LYS A 121 3.44 0.21 10.52
CA LYS A 121 3.24 0.45 9.07
C LYS A 121 4.45 0.08 8.21
N SER A 122 5.63 0.62 8.52
CA SER A 122 6.86 0.37 7.76
C SER A 122 7.28 -1.10 7.83
N THR A 123 7.23 -1.71 9.02
CA THR A 123 7.47 -3.15 9.22
C THR A 123 6.46 -3.99 8.44
N TYR A 124 5.18 -3.63 8.47
CA TYR A 124 4.12 -4.30 7.73
C TYR A 124 4.40 -4.30 6.23
N VAL A 125 4.77 -3.15 5.65
CA VAL A 125 5.09 -3.06 4.21
C VAL A 125 6.32 -3.88 3.85
N ALA A 126 7.40 -3.77 4.62
CA ALA A 126 8.64 -4.52 4.36
C ALA A 126 8.38 -6.04 4.35
N VAL A 127 7.67 -6.52 5.36
CA VAL A 127 7.33 -7.95 5.47
C VAL A 127 6.32 -8.38 4.41
N LEU A 128 5.30 -7.57 4.11
CA LEU A 128 4.32 -7.85 3.06
C LEU A 128 5.00 -8.02 1.70
N VAL A 129 5.91 -7.10 1.35
CA VAL A 129 6.67 -7.15 0.09
C VAL A 129 7.55 -8.40 0.05
N ASN A 130 8.21 -8.75 1.14
CA ASN A 130 8.97 -9.99 1.24
C ASN A 130 8.09 -11.24 1.04
N GLU A 131 6.93 -11.31 1.69
CA GLU A 131 6.01 -12.44 1.55
C GLU A 131 5.46 -12.56 0.12
N LEU A 132 5.11 -11.43 -0.51
CA LEU A 132 4.66 -11.38 -1.91
C LEU A 132 5.73 -11.78 -2.92
N ARG A 133 7.02 -11.59 -2.62
CA ARG A 133 8.13 -12.08 -3.45
C ARG A 133 8.43 -13.56 -3.24
N ASN A 134 8.18 -14.04 -2.03
CA ASN A 134 8.57 -15.37 -1.59
C ASN A 134 7.35 -16.29 -1.44
N ARG A 135 6.88 -16.50 -0.20
CA ARG A 135 5.86 -17.51 0.13
C ARG A 135 4.57 -17.31 -0.66
N VAL A 136 4.01 -16.10 -0.62
CA VAL A 136 2.74 -15.76 -1.28
C VAL A 136 2.95 -15.66 -2.78
N GLY A 137 4.07 -15.10 -3.23
CA GLY A 137 4.45 -15.08 -4.64
C GLY A 137 4.41 -16.45 -5.28
N ARG A 138 5.08 -17.43 -4.65
CA ARG A 138 5.06 -18.84 -5.09
C ARG A 138 3.66 -19.45 -5.11
N ALA A 139 2.84 -19.15 -4.10
CA ALA A 139 1.49 -19.72 -4.01
C ALA A 139 0.56 -19.20 -5.12
N TYR A 140 0.71 -17.92 -5.51
CA TYR A 140 -0.11 -17.27 -6.53
C TYR A 140 0.52 -17.25 -7.93
N ASP A 141 1.70 -17.86 -8.11
CA ASP A 141 2.54 -17.74 -9.31
C ASP A 141 2.75 -16.26 -9.71
N ALA A 142 2.94 -15.43 -8.68
CA ALA A 142 3.01 -13.98 -8.79
C ALA A 142 4.46 -13.49 -8.76
N SER A 143 4.72 -12.38 -9.45
CA SER A 143 5.98 -11.64 -9.32
C SER A 143 5.74 -10.20 -8.90
N LEU A 144 6.59 -9.70 -8.02
CA LEU A 144 6.53 -8.33 -7.49
C LEU A 144 7.85 -7.60 -7.73
N ALA A 145 7.82 -6.53 -8.52
CA ALA A 145 9.00 -5.75 -8.87
C ALA A 145 8.84 -4.28 -8.44
N ALA A 146 9.84 -3.71 -7.76
CA ALA A 146 9.86 -2.29 -7.42
C ALA A 146 10.00 -1.43 -8.69
N MET A 147 9.22 -0.35 -8.76
CA MET A 147 9.12 0.54 -9.92
C MET A 147 9.82 1.87 -9.64
N GLY A 148 10.81 2.20 -10.48
CA GLY A 148 11.61 3.41 -10.31
C GLY A 148 12.73 3.27 -9.27
N SER A 149 13.73 4.15 -9.38
CA SER A 149 14.95 4.10 -8.56
C SER A 149 14.70 4.35 -7.07
N ASP A 150 13.76 5.23 -6.74
CA ASP A 150 13.49 5.59 -5.34
C ASP A 150 12.79 4.47 -4.59
N THR A 151 11.78 3.82 -5.19
CA THR A 151 11.18 2.63 -4.58
C THR A 151 12.21 1.51 -4.49
N GLN A 152 13.02 1.26 -5.52
CA GLN A 152 14.05 0.21 -5.48
C GLN A 152 15.08 0.43 -4.35
N ARG A 153 15.53 1.68 -4.15
CA ARG A 153 16.46 2.03 -3.08
C ARG A 153 15.83 1.80 -1.70
N ARG A 154 14.66 2.38 -1.45
CA ARG A 154 13.95 2.25 -0.15
C ARG A 154 13.58 0.81 0.16
N ASP A 155 13.13 0.08 -0.84
CA ASP A 155 12.79 -1.33 -0.71
C ASP A 155 14.00 -2.20 -0.33
N ARG A 156 15.16 -1.92 -0.94
CA ARG A 156 16.42 -2.57 -0.59
C ARG A 156 16.84 -2.22 0.84
N GLU A 157 16.83 -0.94 1.20
CA GLU A 157 17.17 -0.47 2.55
C GLU A 157 16.29 -1.15 3.62
N LEU A 158 14.97 -1.18 3.40
CA LEU A 158 14.02 -1.83 4.31
C LEU A 158 14.28 -3.35 4.44
N ALA A 159 14.62 -4.01 3.33
CA ALA A 159 14.92 -5.43 3.34
C ALA A 159 16.25 -5.73 4.06
N GLU A 160 17.31 -4.98 3.75
CA GLU A 160 18.62 -5.09 4.40
C GLU A 160 18.53 -4.81 5.90
N ASP A 161 17.76 -3.78 6.31
CA ASP A 161 17.48 -3.50 7.72
C ASP A 161 16.83 -4.69 8.40
N LEU A 162 15.71 -5.16 7.87
CA LEU A 162 14.86 -6.10 8.58
C LEU A 162 15.37 -7.54 8.55
N TYR A 163 15.96 -7.98 7.43
CA TYR A 163 16.34 -9.37 7.22
C TYR A 163 17.83 -9.63 7.36
N ASP A 164 18.70 -8.66 7.04
CA ASP A 164 20.15 -8.85 7.15
C ASP A 164 20.70 -8.29 8.46
N ARG A 165 20.30 -7.07 8.81
CA ARG A 165 20.73 -6.38 10.03
C ARG A 165 19.86 -6.70 11.25
N LEU A 166 18.70 -7.33 11.03
CA LEU A 166 17.69 -7.61 12.05
C LEU A 166 17.32 -6.36 12.87
N ARG A 167 17.17 -5.23 12.19
CA ARG A 167 16.74 -3.95 12.77
C ARG A 167 15.36 -3.59 12.27
N LEU A 168 14.52 -3.13 13.17
CA LEU A 168 13.23 -2.58 12.77
C LEU A 168 13.47 -1.26 12.02
N PRO A 169 12.68 -0.97 10.97
CA PRO A 169 12.73 0.34 10.32
C PRO A 169 12.57 1.42 11.38
N GLU A 170 13.44 2.45 11.36
CA GLU A 170 13.26 3.61 12.24
C GLU A 170 11.82 4.12 12.10
N ALA A 171 11.24 4.59 13.21
CA ALA A 171 9.94 5.27 13.15
C ALA A 171 10.03 6.31 12.05
N THR A 172 9.16 6.19 11.04
CA THR A 172 9.21 7.01 9.83
C THR A 172 9.32 8.46 10.29
N ARG A 173 10.51 9.06 10.14
CA ARG A 173 10.71 10.43 10.61
C ARG A 173 9.64 11.25 9.91
N PRO A 174 8.93 12.14 10.62
CA PRO A 174 8.17 13.14 9.92
C PRO A 174 9.19 13.86 9.05
N ALA A 175 9.08 13.68 7.74
CA ALA A 175 9.92 14.40 6.82
C ALA A 175 9.63 15.86 7.15
N ALA A 176 10.64 16.53 7.73
CA ALA A 176 10.49 17.84 8.34
C ALA A 176 9.89 18.89 7.38
N MET A 177 9.77 18.57 6.08
CA MET A 177 8.85 19.19 5.13
C MET A 177 8.41 18.23 4.00
N GLY A 178 7.59 17.20 4.29
CA GLY A 178 6.70 16.62 3.25
C GLY A 178 6.66 15.09 3.12
N PHE A 179 5.44 14.57 2.99
CA PHE A 179 5.04 13.31 2.37
C PHE A 179 6.15 12.34 1.98
N ASN A 180 6.14 11.15 2.58
CA ASN A 180 6.94 10.05 2.08
C ASN A 180 6.59 9.77 0.62
N ASP A 181 7.61 9.58 -0.21
CA ASP A 181 7.40 9.10 -1.57
C ASP A 181 6.60 7.79 -1.55
N PRO A 182 5.62 7.64 -2.45
CA PRO A 182 4.90 6.38 -2.61
C PRO A 182 5.88 5.24 -2.91
N LEU A 183 5.61 4.05 -2.38
CA LEU A 183 6.27 2.83 -2.81
C LEU A 183 5.45 2.21 -3.95
N LEU A 184 6.06 2.11 -5.13
CA LEU A 184 5.41 1.58 -6.33
C LEU A 184 5.93 0.19 -6.66
N TYR A 185 5.03 -0.79 -6.72
CA TYR A 185 5.36 -2.15 -7.10
C TYR A 185 4.51 -2.62 -8.26
N ARG A 186 5.12 -3.25 -9.26
CA ARG A 186 4.40 -3.99 -10.28
C ARG A 186 4.12 -5.39 -9.76
N LEU A 187 2.85 -5.70 -9.51
CA LEU A 187 2.36 -7.04 -9.28
C LEU A 187 1.98 -7.68 -10.63
N SER A 188 2.60 -8.81 -10.96
CA SER A 188 2.25 -9.62 -12.13
C SER A 188 1.60 -10.91 -11.65
N LEU A 189 0.39 -11.19 -12.14
CA LEU A 189 -0.36 -12.40 -11.83
C LEU A 189 -0.63 -13.20 -13.11
N PRO A 190 -0.71 -14.53 -13.04
CA PRO A 190 -1.09 -15.35 -14.18
C PRO A 190 -2.53 -15.03 -14.57
N ARG A 191 -2.79 -14.97 -15.87
CA ARG A 191 -4.11 -14.76 -16.44
C ARG A 191 -4.36 -15.83 -17.48
N ARG A 192 -5.03 -16.90 -17.06
CA ARG A 192 -5.53 -17.93 -17.98
C ARG A 192 -6.60 -17.34 -18.89
N ARG A 193 -6.35 -17.34 -20.21
CA ARG A 193 -7.34 -16.99 -21.23
C ARG A 193 -7.64 -18.22 -22.09
N ARG A 194 -8.82 -18.25 -22.73
CA ARG A 194 -9.21 -19.35 -23.64
C ARG A 194 -8.24 -19.56 -24.81
N LEU A 195 -7.44 -18.54 -25.17
CA LEU A 195 -6.49 -18.54 -26.29
C LEU A 195 -5.02 -18.45 -25.85
N GLY A 196 -4.69 -18.92 -24.64
CA GLY A 196 -3.31 -19.00 -24.15
C GLY A 196 -3.10 -18.36 -22.79
N ASP A 197 -1.95 -18.66 -22.20
CA ASP A 197 -1.50 -18.08 -20.94
C ASP A 197 -0.87 -16.70 -21.17
N GLY A 198 -1.12 -15.78 -20.24
CA GLY A 198 -0.48 -14.48 -20.21
C GLY A 198 -0.44 -13.92 -18.79
N SER A 199 0.16 -12.76 -18.61
CA SER A 199 0.24 -12.07 -17.32
C SER A 199 -0.71 -10.87 -17.27
N ARG A 200 -1.30 -10.62 -16.10
CA ARG A 200 -1.92 -9.34 -15.77
C ARG A 200 -0.96 -8.57 -14.88
N HIS A 201 -0.53 -7.40 -15.34
CA HIS A 201 0.28 -6.49 -14.55
C HIS A 201 -0.60 -5.42 -13.91
N THR A 202 -0.32 -5.09 -12.65
CA THR A 202 -1.00 -4.05 -11.88
C THR A 202 0.03 -3.28 -11.06
N ALA A 203 0.05 -1.95 -11.16
CA ALA A 203 0.85 -1.11 -10.27
C ALA A 203 0.15 -1.01 -8.91
N LEU A 204 0.76 -1.54 -7.86
CA LEU A 204 0.37 -1.31 -6.48
C LEU A 204 1.11 -0.07 -5.96
N VAL A 205 0.36 0.89 -5.44
CA VAL A 205 0.91 2.10 -4.82
C VAL A 205 0.60 2.02 -3.34
N PHE A 206 1.63 1.82 -2.52
CA PHE A 206 1.53 1.94 -1.08
C PHE A 206 2.00 3.33 -0.66
N PHE A 207 1.21 3.96 0.18
CA PHE A 207 1.51 5.29 0.67
C PHE A 207 1.40 5.29 2.19
N ASP A 208 2.52 5.57 2.85
CA ASP A 208 2.54 5.73 4.30
C ASP A 208 2.19 7.18 4.62
N ALA A 209 0.91 7.43 4.85
CA ALA A 209 0.49 8.65 5.51
C ALA A 209 0.84 8.49 6.99
N ALA A 210 1.94 9.09 7.42
CA ALA A 210 2.20 9.29 8.83
C ALA A 210 1.02 10.11 9.39
N GLY A 211 0.04 9.42 9.98
CA GLY A 211 -1.31 9.94 10.26
C GLY A 211 -1.40 11.02 11.33
N GLU A 212 -0.28 11.64 11.72
CA GLU A 212 -0.20 12.56 12.85
C GLU A 212 0.43 13.92 12.49
N ASP A 213 1.08 14.06 11.32
CA ASP A 213 1.84 15.26 11.00
C ASP A 213 1.32 16.00 9.75
N LEU A 214 0.04 16.38 9.82
CA LEU A 214 -0.60 17.25 8.83
C LEU A 214 -0.51 18.72 9.27
N GLY A 215 0.69 19.18 9.64
CA GLY A 215 0.91 20.54 10.14
C GLY A 215 0.75 21.66 9.09
N SER A 216 0.72 21.32 7.79
CA SER A 216 0.59 22.29 6.69
C SER A 216 -0.68 22.06 5.84
N ALA A 217 -1.19 23.14 5.23
CA ALA A 217 -2.38 23.08 4.36
C ALA A 217 -2.13 22.22 3.12
N GLU A 218 -0.94 22.30 2.53
CA GLU A 218 -0.51 21.48 1.38
C GLU A 218 -0.44 20.01 1.77
N ALA A 219 -0.10 19.73 3.02
CA ALA A 219 -0.11 18.39 3.54
C ALA A 219 -1.51 17.81 3.65
N MET A 220 -2.42 18.58 4.24
CA MET A 220 -3.81 18.19 4.31
C MET A 220 -4.42 17.98 2.91
N ASP A 221 -4.10 18.83 1.93
CA ASP A 221 -4.60 18.71 0.55
C ASP A 221 -4.10 17.44 -0.15
N ARG A 222 -2.80 17.12 -0.03
CA ARG A 222 -2.24 15.89 -0.59
C ARG A 222 -2.82 14.63 0.06
N TYR A 223 -2.94 14.63 1.39
CA TYR A 223 -3.56 13.54 2.13
C TYR A 223 -5.02 13.31 1.72
N THR A 224 -5.76 14.41 1.56
CA THR A 224 -7.13 14.42 1.06
C THR A 224 -7.24 13.82 -0.34
N HIS A 225 -6.40 14.28 -1.27
CA HIS A 225 -6.38 13.81 -2.65
C HIS A 225 -6.02 12.32 -2.74
N TYR A 226 -5.09 11.88 -1.90
CA TYR A 226 -4.72 10.48 -1.73
C TYR A 226 -5.90 9.61 -1.28
N LEU A 227 -6.57 9.97 -0.18
CA LEU A 227 -7.71 9.21 0.35
C LEU A 227 -8.85 9.16 -0.67
N ARG A 228 -9.07 10.27 -1.40
CA ARG A 228 -10.03 10.32 -2.50
C ARG A 228 -9.61 9.46 -3.69
N ALA A 229 -8.34 9.14 -3.88
CA ALA A 229 -7.85 8.29 -4.96
C ALA A 229 -7.81 6.80 -4.60
N ALA A 230 -7.77 6.46 -3.30
CA ALA A 230 -7.63 5.09 -2.81
C ALA A 230 -8.68 4.12 -3.38
N ASP A 231 -8.21 2.94 -3.81
CA ASP A 231 -9.02 1.80 -4.25
C ASP A 231 -9.44 0.91 -3.08
N GLY A 232 -8.71 1.00 -1.97
CA GLY A 232 -8.92 0.28 -0.72
C GLY A 232 -8.04 0.86 0.39
N ILE A 233 -8.42 0.63 1.64
CA ILE A 233 -7.72 1.13 2.83
C ILE A 233 -7.35 -0.05 3.72
N ILE A 234 -6.14 -0.06 4.24
CA ILE A 234 -5.68 -0.95 5.31
C ILE A 234 -5.46 -0.07 6.55
N LEU A 235 -6.35 -0.22 7.53
CA LEU A 235 -6.24 0.43 8.83
C LEU A 235 -5.48 -0.51 9.78
N LEU A 236 -4.24 -0.18 10.10
CA LEU A 236 -3.43 -0.88 11.10
C LEU A 236 -3.81 -0.43 12.51
N VAL A 237 -4.30 -1.36 13.31
CA VAL A 237 -4.68 -1.15 14.71
C VAL A 237 -3.67 -1.89 15.57
N ASP A 238 -2.91 -1.16 16.39
CA ASP A 238 -2.07 -1.77 17.41
C ASP A 238 -2.93 -2.09 18.65
N PRO A 239 -3.12 -3.37 19.00
CA PRO A 239 -3.94 -3.71 20.16
C PRO A 239 -3.33 -3.20 21.47
N LEU A 240 -2.01 -2.95 21.53
CA LEU A 240 -1.33 -2.42 22.71
C LEU A 240 -1.65 -0.93 22.98
N GLN A 241 -2.38 -0.27 22.09
CA GLN A 241 -2.89 1.09 22.27
C GLN A 241 -4.25 1.10 23.00
N LEU A 242 -4.88 -0.06 23.18
CA LEU A 242 -6.18 -0.19 23.86
C LEU A 242 -5.96 -0.54 25.34
N GLY A 243 -6.54 0.26 26.24
CA GLY A 243 -6.38 0.07 27.69
C GLY A 243 -6.85 -1.31 28.15
N SER A 244 -8.04 -1.71 27.69
CA SER A 244 -8.62 -3.03 27.99
C SER A 244 -7.79 -4.23 27.54
N VAL A 245 -6.97 -4.09 26.50
CA VAL A 245 -6.02 -5.13 26.08
C VAL A 245 -4.82 -5.14 27.02
N ARG A 246 -4.24 -3.98 27.32
CA ARG A 246 -3.08 -3.83 28.20
C ARG A 246 -3.33 -4.43 29.58
N ASP A 247 -4.54 -4.22 30.13
CA ASP A 247 -4.94 -4.73 31.45
C ASP A 247 -5.03 -6.26 31.51
N ARG A 248 -5.17 -6.92 30.35
CA ARG A 248 -5.27 -8.39 30.24
C ARG A 248 -3.95 -9.05 29.86
N LEU A 249 -2.90 -8.27 29.55
CA LEU A 249 -1.58 -8.82 29.24
C LEU A 249 -0.86 -9.25 30.54
N PRO A 250 -0.15 -10.38 30.55
CA PRO A 250 0.61 -10.80 31.71
C PRO A 250 1.66 -9.74 32.11
N PRO A 251 1.72 -9.30 33.38
CA PRO A 251 2.67 -8.30 33.80
C PRO A 251 4.11 -8.82 33.71
N GLY A 252 5.00 -8.04 33.09
CA GLY A 252 6.43 -8.37 32.99
C GLY A 252 6.80 -9.34 31.86
N GLU A 253 5.84 -9.81 31.06
CA GLU A 253 6.12 -10.62 29.87
C GLU A 253 6.07 -9.75 28.60
N GLY A 254 7.19 -9.72 27.85
CA GLY A 254 7.30 -9.03 26.56
C GLY A 254 8.05 -7.70 26.61
N PRO A 255 8.19 -7.02 25.46
CA PRO A 255 8.85 -5.72 25.37
C PRO A 255 8.05 -4.63 26.09
N PRO A 256 8.69 -3.51 26.46
CA PRO A 256 8.00 -2.36 27.04
C PRO A 256 6.79 -1.96 26.20
N LEU A 257 5.64 -1.75 26.86
CA LEU A 257 4.44 -1.32 26.17
C LEU A 257 4.67 0.07 25.55
N PRO A 258 4.25 0.29 24.29
CA PRO A 258 4.41 1.58 23.63
C PRO A 258 3.60 2.66 24.36
N ALA A 259 4.04 3.92 24.30
CA ALA A 259 3.21 5.04 24.76
C ALA A 259 1.83 4.98 24.10
N VAL A 260 0.80 5.38 24.85
CA VAL A 260 -0.56 5.50 24.31
C VAL A 260 -0.61 6.75 23.46
N GLU A 261 -0.84 6.56 22.17
CA GLU A 261 -0.93 7.61 21.15
C GLU A 261 -2.40 7.91 20.82
N THR A 262 -2.67 8.52 19.66
CA THR A 262 -4.04 8.81 19.21
C THR A 262 -4.89 7.52 19.18
N PRO A 263 -6.07 7.51 19.84
CA PRO A 263 -6.94 6.34 19.86
C PRO A 263 -7.32 5.87 18.45
N PRO A 264 -7.28 4.56 18.16
CA PRO A 264 -7.66 4.04 16.84
C PRO A 264 -9.08 4.42 16.40
N ALA A 265 -10.00 4.61 17.34
CA ALA A 265 -11.36 5.07 17.09
C ALA A 265 -11.40 6.51 16.53
N GLN A 266 -10.55 7.40 17.04
CA GLN A 266 -10.44 8.76 16.53
C GLN A 266 -9.88 8.76 15.10
N ILE A 267 -8.81 8.02 14.83
CA ILE A 267 -8.24 7.87 13.49
C ILE A 267 -9.29 7.35 12.50
N ALA A 268 -10.08 6.34 12.90
CA ALA A 268 -11.16 5.82 12.07
C ALA A 268 -12.26 6.85 11.81
N ALA A 269 -12.60 7.69 12.79
CA ALA A 269 -13.64 8.72 12.68
C ALA A 269 -13.20 9.80 11.70
N ASP A 270 -11.97 10.30 11.86
CA ASP A 270 -11.39 11.35 11.02
C ASP A 270 -11.27 10.87 9.58
N LEU A 271 -10.79 9.64 9.38
CA LEU A 271 -10.73 9.00 8.08
C LEU A 271 -12.11 8.89 7.43
N ALA A 272 -13.12 8.44 8.17
CA ALA A 272 -14.49 8.34 7.67
C ALA A 272 -15.08 9.71 7.32
N ALA A 273 -14.83 10.73 8.14
CA ALA A 273 -15.27 12.10 7.89
C ALA A 273 -14.65 12.67 6.62
N GLN A 274 -13.33 12.53 6.46
CA GLN A 274 -12.62 13.02 5.27
C GLN A 274 -13.08 12.29 4.00
N LEU A 275 -13.19 10.96 4.02
CA LEU A 275 -13.66 10.21 2.86
C LEU A 275 -15.07 10.62 2.42
N ARG A 276 -15.98 10.87 3.38
CA ARG A 276 -17.32 11.37 3.10
C ARG A 276 -17.28 12.78 2.50
N ALA A 277 -16.51 13.69 3.09
CA ALA A 277 -16.35 15.06 2.60
C ALA A 277 -15.84 15.11 1.15
N HIS A 278 -15.06 14.11 0.73
CA HIS A 278 -14.50 14.02 -0.62
C HIS A 278 -15.28 13.11 -1.58
N GLY A 279 -16.58 12.90 -1.31
CA GLY A 279 -17.51 12.25 -2.23
C GLY A 279 -17.35 10.73 -2.31
N ARG A 280 -16.71 10.10 -1.31
CA ARG A 280 -16.69 8.63 -1.15
C ARG A 280 -17.82 8.13 -0.24
N GLY A 281 -18.78 8.98 0.13
CA GLY A 281 -20.01 8.61 0.83
C GLY A 281 -21.07 8.06 -0.14
N GLY A 282 -21.66 6.92 0.20
CA GLY A 282 -22.81 6.35 -0.50
C GLY A 282 -24.13 7.02 -0.10
N SER A 283 -25.24 6.55 -0.68
CA SER A 283 -26.60 7.10 -0.46
C SER A 283 -27.07 7.10 0.99
N ARG A 284 -26.45 6.28 1.86
CA ARG A 284 -26.73 6.21 3.30
C ARG A 284 -25.65 6.88 4.17
N GLY A 285 -24.81 7.72 3.57
CA GLY A 285 -23.71 8.40 4.26
C GLY A 285 -22.50 7.51 4.58
N ARG A 286 -22.56 6.20 4.36
CA ARG A 286 -21.44 5.27 4.61
C ARG A 286 -20.35 5.38 3.55
N VAL A 287 -19.09 5.27 3.95
CA VAL A 287 -17.94 5.25 3.04
C VAL A 287 -17.96 3.99 2.19
N THR A 288 -17.84 4.14 0.87
CA THR A 288 -17.89 3.01 -0.08
C THR A 288 -16.52 2.44 -0.44
N THR A 289 -15.43 3.12 -0.05
CA THR A 289 -14.08 2.58 -0.22
C THR A 289 -13.90 1.37 0.71
N PRO A 290 -13.52 0.18 0.21
CA PRO A 290 -13.35 -1.01 1.04
C PRO A 290 -12.25 -0.82 2.09
N MET A 291 -12.53 -1.25 3.32
CA MET A 291 -11.61 -1.12 4.45
C MET A 291 -11.21 -2.49 5.04
N ALA A 292 -9.93 -2.80 5.01
CA ALA A 292 -9.34 -3.90 5.76
C ALA A 292 -8.86 -3.37 7.11
N VAL A 293 -9.48 -3.78 8.20
CA VAL A 293 -9.07 -3.42 9.56
C VAL A 293 -8.15 -4.51 10.04
N ALA A 294 -6.85 -4.21 10.11
CA ALA A 294 -5.81 -5.16 10.44
C ALA A 294 -5.27 -4.88 11.84
N VAL A 295 -5.71 -5.69 12.81
CA VAL A 295 -5.11 -5.71 14.14
C VAL A 295 -3.72 -6.34 14.00
N THR A 296 -2.68 -5.54 14.26
CA THR A 296 -1.29 -5.98 14.15
C THR A 296 -0.89 -6.71 15.44
N LYS A 297 0.40 -7.04 15.59
CA LYS A 297 0.99 -7.58 16.84
C LYS A 297 0.15 -8.69 17.50
N THR A 298 -0.54 -9.52 16.72
CA THR A 298 -1.45 -10.55 17.26
C THR A 298 -0.69 -11.65 18.00
N ASP A 299 0.62 -11.74 17.81
CA ASP A 299 1.52 -12.54 18.62
C ASP A 299 1.49 -12.16 20.11
N MET A 300 1.22 -10.89 20.45
CA MET A 300 1.01 -10.45 21.84
C MET A 300 -0.34 -10.90 22.40
N LEU A 301 -1.30 -11.24 21.54
CA LEU A 301 -2.65 -11.64 21.95
C LEU A 301 -2.78 -13.13 22.21
N ARG A 302 -1.72 -13.94 22.00
CA ARG A 302 -1.74 -15.40 22.18
C ARG A 302 -2.41 -15.87 23.48
N PRO A 303 -2.21 -15.24 24.66
CA PRO A 303 -2.89 -15.65 25.90
C PRO A 303 -4.42 -15.51 25.85
N MET A 304 -4.95 -14.68 24.95
CA MET A 304 -6.38 -14.41 24.75
C MET A 304 -6.98 -15.23 23.59
N LEU A 305 -6.17 -16.01 22.88
CA LEU A 305 -6.60 -16.79 21.72
C LEU A 305 -6.81 -18.25 22.08
N GLY A 306 -7.87 -18.86 21.53
CA GLY A 306 -8.09 -20.29 21.66
C GLY A 306 -7.00 -21.11 20.94
N PRO A 307 -6.70 -22.35 21.36
CA PRO A 307 -5.64 -23.18 20.76
C PRO A 307 -5.79 -23.43 19.25
N HIS A 308 -7.02 -23.36 18.74
CA HIS A 308 -7.35 -23.60 17.32
C HIS A 308 -7.64 -22.32 16.53
N SER A 309 -7.40 -21.15 17.14
CA SER A 309 -7.60 -19.85 16.52
C SER A 309 -6.96 -19.79 15.13
N PRO A 310 -7.70 -19.40 14.07
CA PRO A 310 -7.12 -19.16 12.76
C PRO A 310 -6.01 -18.11 12.77
N LEU A 311 -5.96 -17.20 13.76
CA LEU A 311 -4.91 -16.17 13.90
C LEU A 311 -3.53 -16.73 14.25
N LEU A 312 -3.45 -17.97 14.75
CA LEU A 312 -2.19 -18.62 15.13
C LEU A 312 -1.45 -19.26 13.95
N ARG A 313 -2.02 -19.23 12.74
CA ARG A 313 -1.47 -19.85 11.53
C ARG A 313 -1.71 -18.99 10.29
N ASN A 314 -0.89 -19.20 9.27
CA ASN A 314 -1.11 -18.60 7.96
C ASN A 314 -2.26 -19.29 7.22
N ALA A 315 -3.01 -18.52 6.43
CA ALA A 315 -4.04 -19.05 5.56
C ALA A 315 -3.43 -19.97 4.48
N PRO A 316 -4.11 -21.07 4.12
CA PRO A 316 -3.70 -21.87 2.98
C PRO A 316 -4.03 -21.16 1.67
N HIS A 317 -3.01 -20.84 0.86
CA HIS A 317 -3.17 -20.21 -0.46
C HIS A 317 -3.12 -21.23 -1.61
N HIS A 318 -3.84 -22.36 -1.47
CA HIS A 318 -3.79 -23.44 -2.45
C HIS A 318 -4.21 -22.97 -3.85
N GLY A 319 -3.35 -23.22 -4.84
CA GLY A 319 -3.61 -22.88 -6.24
C GLY A 319 -3.81 -21.39 -6.48
N GLY A 320 -3.18 -20.53 -5.69
CA GLY A 320 -3.25 -19.07 -5.87
C GLY A 320 -4.64 -18.50 -5.65
N THR A 321 -5.37 -19.05 -4.69
CA THR A 321 -6.75 -18.64 -4.37
C THR A 321 -6.84 -18.22 -2.91
N LEU A 322 -7.49 -17.07 -2.67
CA LEU A 322 -7.81 -16.61 -1.33
C LEU A 322 -8.98 -17.43 -0.78
N ASP A 323 -8.79 -18.07 0.37
CA ASP A 323 -9.83 -18.87 1.01
C ASP A 323 -10.92 -17.97 1.64
N GLY A 324 -12.12 -17.98 1.07
CA GLY A 324 -13.22 -17.15 1.54
C GLY A 324 -13.80 -17.59 2.89
N GLY A 325 -13.66 -18.87 3.25
CA GLY A 325 -14.10 -19.45 4.52
C GLY A 325 -13.12 -19.16 5.66
N ASP A 326 -11.82 -19.38 5.43
CA ASP A 326 -10.78 -19.02 6.40
C ASP A 326 -10.79 -17.51 6.70
N ARG A 327 -10.90 -16.67 5.66
CA ARG A 327 -11.07 -15.22 5.83
C ARG A 327 -12.29 -14.86 6.68
N LEU A 328 -13.42 -15.57 6.51
CA LEU A 328 -14.62 -15.33 7.33
C LEU A 328 -14.40 -15.75 8.78
N ALA A 329 -13.73 -16.88 9.01
CA ALA A 329 -13.40 -17.33 10.36
C ALA A 329 -12.53 -16.30 11.11
N VAL A 330 -11.50 -15.76 10.45
CA VAL A 330 -10.70 -14.65 11.01
C VAL A 330 -11.52 -13.41 11.26
N HIS A 331 -12.40 -13.04 10.33
CA HIS A 331 -13.28 -11.87 10.49
C HIS A 331 -14.12 -11.98 11.75
N GLU A 332 -14.80 -13.11 11.96
CA GLU A 332 -15.69 -13.31 13.11
C GLU A 332 -14.91 -13.40 14.43
N GLU A 333 -13.76 -14.07 14.46
CA GLU A 333 -12.93 -14.13 15.66
C GLU A 333 -12.40 -12.75 16.06
N MET A 334 -11.88 -11.98 15.09
CA MET A 334 -11.43 -10.61 15.34
C MET A 334 -12.58 -9.69 15.74
N ARG A 335 -13.75 -9.84 15.11
CA ARG A 335 -14.97 -9.11 15.47
C ARG A 335 -15.37 -9.38 16.93
N ALA A 336 -15.27 -10.63 17.37
CA ALA A 336 -15.56 -11.02 18.75
C ALA A 336 -14.53 -10.44 19.74
N LEU A 337 -13.23 -10.58 19.45
CA LEU A 337 -12.17 -9.99 20.27
C LEU A 337 -12.34 -8.48 20.42
N MET A 338 -12.65 -7.78 19.33
CA MET A 338 -12.86 -6.33 19.34
C MET A 338 -14.14 -5.90 20.05
N GLU A 339 -15.12 -6.80 20.29
CA GLU A 339 -16.28 -6.48 21.13
C GLU A 339 -15.89 -6.39 22.60
N ASP A 340 -14.97 -7.25 23.03
CA ASP A 340 -14.48 -7.26 24.41
C ASP A 340 -13.53 -6.10 24.73
N TRP A 341 -12.96 -5.46 23.70
CA TRP A 341 -12.02 -4.35 23.85
C TRP A 341 -12.76 -3.00 23.87
N ASP A 342 -12.52 -2.22 24.91
CA ASP A 342 -13.12 -0.89 25.13
C ASP A 342 -14.63 -0.88 24.86
N SER A 343 -15.30 -1.93 25.35
CA SER A 343 -16.73 -2.19 25.16
C SER A 343 -17.19 -2.17 23.70
N GLY A 344 -16.35 -2.55 22.73
CA GLY A 344 -16.72 -2.64 21.31
C GLY A 344 -16.86 -1.31 20.57
N ALA A 345 -16.38 -0.21 21.15
CA ALA A 345 -16.56 1.14 20.60
C ALA A 345 -16.01 1.27 19.17
N LEU A 346 -14.75 0.87 18.96
CA LEU A 346 -14.06 0.92 17.67
C LEU A 346 -14.80 0.08 16.60
N ARG A 347 -15.13 -1.18 16.92
CA ARG A 347 -15.85 -2.09 16.03
C ARG A 347 -17.18 -1.48 15.57
N ARG A 348 -18.00 -1.02 16.53
CA ARG A 348 -19.31 -0.44 16.23
C ARG A 348 -19.20 0.81 15.37
N GLN A 349 -18.20 1.64 15.59
CA GLN A 349 -17.97 2.83 14.78
C GLN A 349 -17.62 2.45 13.33
N LEU A 350 -16.65 1.56 13.13
CA LEU A 350 -16.23 1.09 11.80
C LEU A 350 -17.39 0.49 11.01
N GLU A 351 -18.22 -0.35 11.65
CA GLU A 351 -19.41 -0.95 11.02
C GLU A 351 -20.47 0.06 10.61
N ARG A 352 -20.64 1.14 11.38
CA ARG A 352 -21.55 2.23 11.02
C ARG A 352 -20.99 3.06 9.88
N ASP A 353 -19.70 3.36 9.89
CA ASP A 353 -19.09 4.31 8.97
C ASP A 353 -18.78 3.71 7.59
N PHE A 354 -18.39 2.43 7.51
CA PHE A 354 -17.89 1.81 6.27
C PHE A 354 -18.87 0.78 5.72
N ALA A 355 -19.24 0.91 4.45
CA ALA A 355 -20.16 0.00 3.76
C ALA A 355 -19.57 -1.40 3.56
N GLU A 356 -18.26 -1.47 3.34
CA GLU A 356 -17.53 -2.69 3.06
C GLU A 356 -16.29 -2.75 3.93
N LEU A 357 -16.30 -3.65 4.92
CA LEU A 357 -15.16 -3.85 5.81
C LEU A 357 -14.91 -5.33 6.09
N SER A 358 -13.66 -5.67 6.39
CA SER A 358 -13.31 -6.95 7.01
C SER A 358 -12.25 -6.76 8.08
N PHE A 359 -12.42 -7.43 9.22
CA PHE A 359 -11.42 -7.52 10.27
C PHE A 359 -10.39 -8.62 9.96
N PHE A 360 -9.15 -8.33 10.27
CA PHE A 360 -7.99 -9.21 10.12
C PHE A 360 -7.13 -9.10 11.37
N GLY A 361 -6.42 -10.18 11.69
CA GLY A 361 -5.36 -10.17 12.68
C GLY A 361 -4.07 -10.65 12.03
N LEU A 362 -2.97 -9.94 12.27
CA LEU A 362 -1.66 -10.26 11.69
C LEU A 362 -0.52 -9.95 12.65
N SER A 363 0.59 -10.67 12.47
CA SER A 363 1.87 -10.35 13.12
C SER A 363 2.96 -10.33 12.06
N ALA A 364 3.58 -9.16 11.88
CA ALA A 364 4.65 -8.98 10.90
C ALA A 364 5.93 -9.74 11.31
N LEU A 365 6.24 -9.76 12.61
CA LEU A 365 7.45 -10.38 13.14
C LEU A 365 7.20 -11.82 13.62
N GLY A 366 5.96 -12.21 13.89
CA GLY A 366 5.59 -13.52 14.44
C GLY A 366 5.80 -13.68 15.95
N SER A 367 6.66 -12.83 16.50
CA SER A 367 6.96 -12.70 17.91
C SER A 367 7.35 -11.26 18.26
N PRO A 368 7.32 -10.89 19.56
CA PRO A 368 7.65 -9.55 19.99
C PRO A 368 9.15 -9.26 19.81
N PRO A 369 9.54 -8.00 19.59
CA PRO A 369 10.94 -7.57 19.65
C PRO A 369 11.62 -7.96 20.98
N PRO A 370 12.95 -8.15 21.00
CA PRO A 370 13.68 -8.44 22.22
C PRO A 370 13.49 -7.33 23.26
N ALA A 371 13.13 -7.68 24.50
CA ALA A 371 12.86 -6.69 25.56
C ALA A 371 14.05 -5.74 25.82
N GLN A 372 15.28 -6.25 25.70
CA GLN A 372 16.52 -5.48 25.90
C GLN A 372 16.94 -4.66 24.68
N ALA A 373 16.34 -4.91 23.52
CA ALA A 373 16.66 -4.26 22.25
C ALA A 373 15.37 -4.07 21.42
N PRO A 374 14.45 -3.19 21.87
CA PRO A 374 13.13 -3.03 21.25
C PRO A 374 13.18 -2.43 19.83
N ALA A 375 14.34 -1.94 19.38
CA ALA A 375 14.59 -1.48 18.02
C ALA A 375 15.01 -2.62 17.08
N ASP A 376 15.27 -3.82 17.60
CA ASP A 376 15.73 -4.97 16.81
C ASP A 376 14.58 -5.91 16.49
N ALA A 377 14.69 -6.60 15.35
CA ALA A 377 13.84 -7.73 15.02
C ALA A 377 14.22 -8.96 15.87
N PRO A 378 13.33 -9.97 15.98
CA PRO A 378 13.68 -11.23 16.62
C PRO A 378 14.93 -11.86 15.98
N LYS A 379 15.79 -12.49 16.80
CA LYS A 379 17.04 -13.13 16.33
C LYS A 379 16.82 -14.20 15.25
N SER A 380 15.65 -14.82 15.23
CA SER A 380 15.23 -15.79 14.21
C SER A 380 14.85 -15.14 12.87
N GLY A 381 14.88 -13.81 12.79
CA GLY A 381 14.23 -13.05 11.74
C GLY A 381 12.69 -13.02 11.88
N PRO A 382 12.01 -12.21 11.04
CA PRO A 382 10.55 -12.16 10.99
C PRO A 382 9.93 -13.52 10.60
N GLN A 383 8.92 -13.96 11.35
CA GLN A 383 8.10 -15.15 11.07
C GLN A 383 6.63 -14.75 10.88
N PRO A 384 6.27 -14.16 9.73
CA PRO A 384 4.99 -13.50 9.57
C PRO A 384 3.79 -14.44 9.64
N LEU A 385 2.75 -13.95 10.32
CA LEU A 385 1.41 -14.53 10.38
C LEU A 385 0.41 -13.58 9.72
N ARG A 386 -0.25 -14.05 8.65
CA ARG A 386 -1.40 -13.41 7.97
C ARG A 386 -1.17 -11.99 7.46
N VAL A 387 0.08 -11.61 7.23
CA VAL A 387 0.46 -10.26 6.77
C VAL A 387 -0.16 -9.92 5.40
N GLU A 388 -0.34 -10.93 4.56
CA GLU A 388 -0.88 -10.82 3.22
C GLU A 388 -2.40 -10.67 3.16
N ASP A 389 -3.13 -11.14 4.18
CA ASP A 389 -4.58 -11.29 4.15
C ASP A 389 -5.33 -9.97 3.83
N PRO A 390 -4.98 -8.81 4.45
CA PRO A 390 -5.64 -7.54 4.16
C PRO A 390 -5.51 -7.13 2.69
N LEU A 391 -4.31 -7.25 2.12
CA LEU A 391 -4.05 -6.89 0.73
C LEU A 391 -4.77 -7.87 -0.20
N LEU A 392 -4.61 -9.17 0.01
CA LEU A 392 -5.23 -10.19 -0.85
C LEU A 392 -6.76 -10.05 -0.87
N TRP A 393 -7.38 -9.70 0.25
CA TRP A 393 -8.81 -9.40 0.29
C TRP A 393 -9.16 -8.18 -0.60
N LEU A 394 -8.42 -7.07 -0.47
CA LEU A 394 -8.63 -5.89 -1.32
C LEU A 394 -8.43 -6.21 -2.81
N LEU A 395 -7.42 -7.01 -3.16
CA LEU A 395 -7.17 -7.47 -4.51
C LEU A 395 -8.30 -8.39 -5.03
N GLY A 396 -8.81 -9.29 -4.17
CA GLY A 396 -9.92 -10.19 -4.48
C GLY A 396 -11.22 -9.43 -4.74
N ARG A 397 -11.52 -8.40 -3.95
CA ARG A 397 -12.65 -7.47 -4.17
C ARG A 397 -12.61 -6.78 -5.54
N ARG A 398 -11.42 -6.60 -6.11
CA ARG A 398 -11.20 -6.01 -7.44
C ARG A 398 -11.03 -7.05 -8.55
N GLY A 399 -11.22 -8.33 -8.26
CA GLY A 399 -11.07 -9.43 -9.21
C GLY A 399 -9.63 -9.55 -9.74
N LEU A 400 -8.63 -9.18 -8.93
CA LEU A 400 -7.22 -9.35 -9.28
C LEU A 400 -6.73 -10.74 -8.88
N VAL A 401 -7.17 -11.26 -7.73
CA VAL A 401 -6.89 -12.63 -7.28
C VAL A 401 -8.17 -13.46 -7.21
N PRO A 402 -8.13 -14.76 -7.51
CA PRO A 402 -9.23 -15.68 -7.29
C PRO A 402 -9.62 -15.76 -5.81
N VAL A 403 -10.92 -15.91 -5.53
CA VAL A 403 -11.45 -16.10 -4.18
C VAL A 403 -12.32 -17.35 -4.19
N SER A 404 -12.04 -18.31 -3.30
CA SER A 404 -12.90 -19.48 -3.12
C SER A 404 -14.16 -19.08 -2.36
N LYS A 405 -15.29 -19.72 -2.68
CA LYS A 405 -16.49 -19.58 -1.85
C LYS A 405 -16.28 -20.39 -0.57
N PRO A 406 -16.78 -19.91 0.59
CA PRO A 406 -16.85 -20.76 1.79
C PRO A 406 -17.56 -22.05 1.40
N GLY A 407 -16.90 -23.20 1.63
CA GLY A 407 -17.51 -24.49 1.34
C GLY A 407 -18.84 -24.60 2.08
N LYS A 408 -19.90 -25.06 1.40
CA LYS A 408 -21.06 -25.57 2.15
C LYS A 408 -20.53 -26.69 3.04
N PRO A 409 -20.84 -26.72 4.35
CA PRO A 409 -20.47 -27.86 5.17
C PRO A 409 -21.05 -29.11 4.52
N THR A 410 -20.19 -29.99 4.04
CA THR A 410 -20.59 -31.28 3.50
C THR A 410 -21.10 -32.10 4.68
N ALA A 411 -22.42 -32.16 4.82
CA ALA A 411 -23.08 -33.13 5.67
C ALA A 411 -22.87 -34.53 5.09
N LYS A 412 -21.67 -35.09 5.25
CA LYS A 412 -21.37 -36.51 5.05
C LYS A 412 -20.28 -36.90 6.03
N GLY A 413 -20.67 -37.63 7.06
CA GLY A 413 -19.74 -38.18 8.04
C GLY A 413 -20.32 -38.49 9.43
N VAL A 414 -21.63 -38.65 9.58
CA VAL A 414 -22.20 -39.46 10.67
C VAL A 414 -23.07 -40.50 9.98
N GLY A 415 -22.54 -41.71 9.91
CA GLY A 415 -23.18 -42.83 9.24
C GLY A 415 -22.57 -44.13 9.73
N ALA A 416 -23.20 -44.65 10.80
CA ALA A 416 -23.08 -45.97 11.43
C ALA A 416 -21.76 -46.27 12.15
#